data_AF-A0A3R6UXM1-F1
#
_entry.id   AF-A0A3R6UXM1-F1
#
_cell.length_a   1.000
_cell.length_b   1.000
_cell.length_c   1.000
_cell.angle_alpha   90.00
_cell.angle_beta   90.00
_cell.angle_gamma   90.00
#
_symmetry.space_group_name_H-M   'P 1'
#
loop_
_entity.id
_entity.type
_entity.pdbx_description
1 polymer ?
#
loop_
_entity_poly.entity_id
_entity_poly.type
_entity_poly.pdbx_seq_one_letter_code
_entity_poly.pdbx_strand_id
1 'polypeptide(L)'
;MEKVIKYRCSECGELFDTPEKALAHEIRHERIEKANEMLNERCTLKQINDECEIWSSVPEHLKNVNKDNCFKISYWQCCDKPAYRITNIFFDGKVNVRGCGSWNGYYGNPLRLDSSDLKNPRPKEELFIDSKYTNRW
;
A
#
# COMPACT_ATOMS: atom_id res chain seq x y z
N MET A 1 7.78 -44.04 1.83
CA MET A 1 7.82 -42.68 1.25
C MET A 1 6.43 -42.38 0.72
N GLU A 2 5.78 -41.35 1.25
CA GLU A 2 4.39 -41.02 0.87
C GLU A 2 4.38 -39.97 -0.24
N LYS A 3 3.45 -40.10 -1.19
CA LYS A 3 3.25 -39.14 -2.28
C LYS A 3 2.20 -38.11 -1.85
N VAL A 4 2.57 -36.83 -1.85
CA VAL A 4 1.66 -35.72 -1.56
C VAL A 4 1.36 -34.95 -2.84
N ILE A 5 0.09 -34.64 -3.09
CA ILE A 5 -0.35 -33.76 -4.19
C ILE A 5 -0.46 -32.34 -3.63
N LYS A 6 0.06 -31.36 -4.37
CA LYS A 6 -0.03 -29.93 -4.06
C LYS A 6 -0.53 -29.19 -5.30
N TYR A 7 -1.23 -28.09 -5.07
CA TYR A 7 -1.71 -27.18 -6.10
C TYR A 7 -0.79 -25.96 -6.15
N ARG A 8 -0.45 -25.47 -7.35
CA ARG A 8 0.50 -24.37 -7.54
C ARG A 8 -0.25 -23.16 -8.09
N CYS A 9 -0.07 -21.99 -7.47
CA CYS A 9 -0.53 -20.71 -8.02
C CYS A 9 0.22 -20.39 -9.32
N SER A 10 -0.49 -20.03 -10.39
CA SER A 10 0.13 -19.66 -11.68
C SER A 10 1.00 -18.40 -11.59
N GLU A 11 0.60 -17.44 -10.76
CA GLU A 11 1.22 -16.11 -10.70
C GLU A 11 2.53 -16.10 -9.90
N CYS A 12 2.55 -16.73 -8.72
CA CYS A 12 3.68 -16.65 -7.78
C CYS A 12 4.38 -17.99 -7.53
N GLY A 13 3.79 -19.10 -7.97
CA GLY A 13 4.32 -20.45 -7.77
C GLY A 13 4.15 -21.03 -6.37
N GLU A 14 3.43 -20.35 -5.46
CA GLU A 14 3.16 -20.84 -4.11
C GLU A 14 2.32 -22.13 -4.15
N LEU A 15 2.60 -23.03 -3.20
CA LEU A 15 2.00 -24.37 -3.15
C LEU A 15 0.95 -24.49 -2.04
N PHE A 16 -0.21 -25.03 -2.39
CA PHE A 16 -1.37 -25.19 -1.52
C PHE A 16 -1.79 -26.65 -1.39
N ASP A 17 -2.43 -26.97 -0.26
CA ASP A 17 -2.95 -28.31 0.02
C ASP A 17 -4.26 -28.61 -0.73
N THR A 18 -5.02 -27.58 -1.06
CA THR A 18 -6.34 -27.72 -1.68
C THR A 18 -6.49 -26.76 -2.86
N PRO A 19 -7.27 -27.13 -3.88
CA PRO A 19 -7.48 -26.27 -5.04
C PRO A 19 -8.23 -24.98 -4.68
N GLU A 20 -9.13 -25.01 -3.69
CA GLU A 20 -9.88 -23.82 -3.26
C GLU A 20 -8.95 -22.76 -2.65
N LYS A 21 -7.92 -23.17 -1.90
CA LYS A 21 -6.91 -22.26 -1.35
C LYS A 21 -6.05 -21.65 -2.45
N ALA A 22 -5.64 -22.45 -3.43
CA ALA A 22 -4.89 -21.96 -4.59
C ALA A 22 -5.72 -20.96 -5.40
N LEU A 23 -6.98 -21.29 -5.70
CA LEU A 23 -7.89 -20.41 -6.43
C LEU A 23 -8.16 -19.10 -5.67
N ALA A 24 -8.42 -19.17 -4.36
CA ALA A 24 -8.61 -17.96 -3.54
C ALA A 24 -7.36 -17.07 -3.52
N HIS A 25 -6.17 -17.68 -3.58
CA HIS A 25 -4.90 -16.97 -3.66
C HIS A 25 -4.68 -16.31 -5.04
N GLU A 26 -5.06 -16.99 -6.13
CA GLU A 26 -5.03 -16.41 -7.49
C GLU A 26 -6.01 -15.23 -7.64
N ILE A 27 -7.26 -15.39 -7.18
CA ILE A 27 -8.24 -14.29 -7.13
C ILE A 27 -7.70 -13.12 -6.30
N ARG A 28 -6.93 -13.41 -5.25
CA ARG A 28 -6.31 -12.37 -4.42
C ARG A 28 -5.25 -11.58 -5.20
N HIS A 29 -4.49 -12.21 -6.09
CA HIS A 29 -3.57 -11.49 -6.99
C HIS A 29 -4.33 -10.51 -7.88
N GLU A 30 -5.36 -10.96 -8.58
CA GLU A 30 -6.18 -10.11 -9.47
C GLU A 30 -6.76 -8.89 -8.74
N ARG A 31 -7.28 -9.11 -7.52
CA ARG A 31 -7.80 -8.03 -6.66
C ARG A 31 -6.71 -7.01 -6.31
N ILE A 32 -5.48 -7.46 -6.04
CA ILE A 32 -4.36 -6.59 -5.69
C ILE A 32 -3.85 -5.80 -6.90
N GLU A 33 -3.80 -6.41 -8.07
CA GLU A 33 -3.42 -5.72 -9.31
C GLU A 33 -4.43 -4.61 -9.62
N LYS A 34 -5.72 -4.95 -9.65
CA LYS A 34 -6.79 -3.96 -9.85
C LYS A 34 -6.78 -2.85 -8.80
N ALA A 35 -6.55 -3.18 -7.52
CA ALA A 35 -6.45 -2.18 -6.47
C ALA A 35 -5.30 -1.20 -6.69
N ASN A 36 -4.17 -1.66 -7.22
CA ASN A 36 -3.03 -0.81 -7.56
C ASN A 36 -3.27 0.03 -8.83
N GLU A 37 -3.99 -0.50 -9.82
CA GLU A 37 -4.47 0.27 -10.96
C GLU A 37 -5.39 1.42 -10.51
N MET A 38 -6.41 1.11 -9.71
CA MET A 38 -7.33 2.10 -9.14
C MET A 38 -6.61 3.13 -8.26
N LEU A 39 -5.63 2.70 -7.45
CA LEU A 39 -4.77 3.62 -6.69
C LEU A 39 -4.05 4.58 -7.64
N ASN A 40 -3.49 4.08 -8.74
CA ASN A 40 -2.81 4.89 -9.75
C ASN A 40 -3.73 5.88 -10.46
N GLU A 41 -4.99 5.53 -10.64
CA GLU A 41 -6.07 6.38 -11.15
C GLU A 41 -6.59 7.39 -10.11
N ARG A 42 -6.02 7.39 -8.90
CA ARG A 42 -6.38 8.28 -7.78
C ARG A 42 -7.75 7.99 -7.18
N CYS A 43 -8.27 6.77 -7.35
CA CYS A 43 -9.40 6.31 -6.58
C CYS A 43 -9.08 6.36 -5.08
N THR A 44 -10.12 6.63 -4.29
CA THR A 44 -10.01 6.65 -2.83
C THR A 44 -9.87 5.24 -2.27
N LEU A 45 -9.29 5.10 -1.08
CA LEU A 45 -9.17 3.80 -0.40
C LEU A 45 -10.53 3.14 -0.17
N LYS A 46 -11.60 3.93 0.04
CA LYS A 46 -12.96 3.40 0.11
C LYS A 46 -13.38 2.77 -1.23
N GLN A 47 -13.26 3.50 -2.34
CA GLN A 47 -13.62 2.98 -3.67
C GLN A 47 -12.82 1.72 -4.03
N ILE A 48 -11.52 1.72 -3.74
CA ILE A 48 -10.66 0.54 -3.94
C ILE A 48 -11.17 -0.64 -3.12
N ASN A 49 -11.55 -0.44 -1.86
CA ASN A 49 -12.03 -1.53 -1.01
C ASN A 49 -13.43 -2.01 -1.37
N ASP A 50 -14.33 -1.12 -1.76
CA ASP A 50 -15.68 -1.46 -2.20
C ASP A 50 -15.64 -2.38 -3.43
N GLU A 51 -14.65 -2.18 -4.31
CA GLU A 51 -14.52 -2.92 -5.56
C GLU A 51 -13.64 -4.18 -5.43
N CYS A 52 -12.53 -4.11 -4.69
CA CYS A 52 -11.51 -5.15 -4.67
C CYS A 52 -11.50 -5.97 -3.37
N GLU A 53 -12.26 -5.56 -2.34
CA GLU A 53 -12.39 -6.26 -1.06
C GLU A 53 -11.03 -6.64 -0.44
N ILE A 54 -10.09 -5.68 -0.43
CA ILE A 54 -8.71 -5.90 0.04
C ILE A 54 -8.66 -6.01 1.57
N TRP A 55 -9.49 -5.22 2.25
CA TRP A 55 -9.55 -5.04 3.69
C TRP A 55 -10.95 -5.37 4.20
N SER A 56 -11.03 -5.89 5.42
CA SER A 56 -12.32 -6.09 6.10
C SER A 56 -13.06 -4.77 6.33
N SER A 57 -12.33 -3.67 6.53
CA SER A 57 -12.85 -2.32 6.59
C SER A 57 -11.76 -1.28 6.34
N VAL A 58 -12.15 -0.10 5.84
CA VAL A 58 -11.27 1.07 5.72
C VAL A 58 -11.58 2.03 6.88
N PRO A 59 -10.58 2.46 7.67
CA PRO A 59 -10.77 3.43 8.74
C PRO A 59 -11.41 4.73 8.23
N GLU A 60 -12.31 5.35 9.01
CA GLU A 60 -13.09 6.52 8.58
C GLU A 60 -12.23 7.65 8.03
N HIS A 61 -11.15 8.00 8.74
CA HIS A 61 -10.21 9.06 8.35
C HIS A 61 -9.41 8.74 7.08
N LEU A 62 -9.41 7.49 6.62
CA LEU A 62 -8.71 7.03 5.42
C LEU A 62 -9.66 6.81 4.22
N LYS A 63 -10.98 6.84 4.41
CA LYS A 63 -11.93 6.53 3.32
C LYS A 63 -11.74 7.37 2.08
N ASN A 64 -11.46 8.67 2.25
CA ASN A 64 -11.29 9.63 1.16
C ASN A 64 -9.83 9.83 0.73
N VAL A 65 -8.88 9.08 1.31
CA VAL A 65 -7.46 9.16 0.95
C VAL A 65 -7.22 8.50 -0.39
N ASN A 66 -6.39 9.11 -1.23
CA ASN A 66 -5.82 8.51 -2.43
C ASN A 66 -4.29 8.67 -2.45
N LYS A 67 -3.63 8.31 -3.56
CA LYS A 67 -2.16 8.39 -3.70
C LYS A 67 -1.57 9.81 -3.62
N ASP A 68 -2.37 10.85 -3.79
CA ASP A 68 -1.91 12.24 -3.79
C ASP A 68 -1.87 12.81 -2.36
N ASN A 69 -2.65 12.26 -1.43
CA ASN A 69 -2.59 12.62 -0.01
C ASN A 69 -1.24 12.27 0.60
N CYS A 70 -0.81 13.07 1.58
CA CYS A 70 0.45 12.89 2.26
C CYS A 70 0.31 12.77 3.78
N PHE A 71 1.34 12.23 4.43
CA PHE A 71 1.36 11.89 5.84
C PHE A 71 2.63 12.45 6.48
N LYS A 72 2.48 12.94 7.71
CA LYS A 72 3.59 13.33 8.58
C LYS A 72 3.94 12.14 9.47
N ILE A 73 5.14 11.61 9.31
CA ILE A 73 5.68 10.52 10.13
C ILE A 73 7.02 11.03 10.70
N SER A 74 6.97 11.77 11.81
CA SER A 74 8.12 12.57 12.27
C SER A 74 9.39 11.79 12.54
N TYR A 75 9.26 10.57 13.06
CA TYR A 75 10.41 9.74 13.38
C TYR A 75 11.06 9.14 12.12
N TRP A 76 10.38 9.18 10.97
CA TRP A 76 11.00 8.85 9.70
C TRP A 76 11.81 10.05 9.20
N GLN A 77 13.10 9.82 9.00
CA GLN A 77 14.05 10.83 8.54
C GLN A 77 14.01 12.14 9.36
N CYS A 78 13.67 12.08 10.66
CA CYS A 78 13.53 13.24 11.55
C CYS A 78 12.77 14.40 10.88
N CYS A 79 11.71 14.10 10.12
CA CYS A 79 11.01 15.06 9.28
C CYS A 79 9.62 15.39 9.84
N ASP A 80 9.48 16.57 10.43
CA ASP A 80 8.22 17.05 10.99
C ASP A 80 7.21 17.60 9.97
N LYS A 81 7.44 17.36 8.67
CA LYS A 81 6.60 17.78 7.55
C LYS A 81 5.90 16.58 6.91
N PRO A 82 4.76 16.77 6.22
CA PRO A 82 4.07 15.67 5.57
C PRO A 82 4.79 15.26 4.29
N ALA A 83 5.73 14.33 4.42
CA ALA A 83 6.66 13.96 3.35
C ALA A 83 6.33 12.63 2.65
N TYR A 84 5.38 11.86 3.18
CA TYR A 84 5.17 10.47 2.80
C TYR A 84 3.81 10.25 2.14
N ARG A 85 3.74 9.42 1.10
CA ARG A 85 2.50 9.09 0.37
C ARG A 85 2.34 7.59 0.24
N ILE A 86 1.10 7.13 0.09
CA ILE A 86 0.83 5.75 -0.29
C ILE A 86 1.21 5.57 -1.77
N THR A 87 2.07 4.59 -2.05
CA THR A 87 2.58 4.34 -3.40
C THR A 87 2.12 3.02 -4.01
N ASN A 88 1.77 2.04 -3.18
CA ASN A 88 1.39 0.69 -3.61
C ASN A 88 0.62 -0.03 -2.50
N ILE A 89 -0.17 -1.05 -2.85
CA ILE A 89 -0.85 -1.98 -1.95
C ILE A 89 -0.20 -3.36 -2.15
N PHE A 90 0.27 -3.97 -1.06
CA PHE A 90 0.86 -5.30 -1.07
C PHE A 90 -0.19 -6.40 -0.93
N PHE A 91 0.20 -7.61 -1.31
CA PHE A 91 -0.64 -8.81 -1.28
C PHE A 91 -1.33 -9.06 0.09
N ASP A 92 -0.61 -8.80 1.18
CA ASP A 92 -1.10 -8.93 2.56
C ASP A 92 -2.02 -7.77 3.01
N GLY A 93 -2.32 -6.82 2.11
CA GLY A 93 -3.14 -5.64 2.38
C GLY A 93 -2.38 -4.49 3.05
N LYS A 94 -1.07 -4.59 3.30
CA LYS A 94 -0.31 -3.40 3.75
C LYS A 94 -0.18 -2.40 2.61
N VAL A 95 -0.17 -1.12 2.94
CA VAL A 95 0.12 -0.04 2.00
C VAL A 95 1.60 0.36 2.11
N ASN A 96 2.30 0.42 0.98
CA ASN A 96 3.64 0.98 0.96
C ASN A 96 3.55 2.50 1.09
N VAL A 97 4.20 3.06 2.09
CA VAL A 97 4.25 4.51 2.33
C VAL A 97 5.66 4.98 2.11
N ARG A 98 5.87 5.91 1.16
CA ARG A 98 7.20 6.36 0.73
C ARG A 98 7.24 7.87 0.51
N GLY A 99 8.39 8.46 0.83
CA GLY A 99 8.57 9.90 0.85
C GLY A 99 10.03 10.32 0.93
N CYS A 100 10.30 11.62 0.86
CA CYS A 100 11.66 12.17 0.97
C CYS A 100 11.67 13.32 1.97
N GLY A 101 11.77 12.95 3.25
CA GLY A 101 11.74 13.89 4.37
C GLY A 101 13.09 14.51 4.70
N SER A 102 14.20 13.75 4.57
CA SER A 102 15.57 14.31 4.71
C SER A 102 16.70 13.32 4.32
N TRP A 103 17.59 12.95 5.28
CA TRP A 103 19.04 12.67 5.16
C TRP A 103 19.47 11.59 4.16
N ASN A 104 18.55 10.72 3.73
CA ASN A 104 18.86 9.53 2.95
C ASN A 104 17.90 9.35 1.76
N GLY A 105 17.59 10.44 1.04
CA GLY A 105 16.75 10.38 -0.16
C GLY A 105 15.35 9.83 0.12
N TYR A 106 14.82 8.99 -0.77
CA TYR A 106 13.50 8.41 -0.60
C TYR A 106 13.51 7.23 0.38
N TYR A 107 12.71 7.34 1.43
CA TYR A 107 12.51 6.33 2.47
C TYR A 107 11.04 5.89 2.52
N GLY A 108 10.78 4.65 2.91
CA GLY A 108 9.42 4.15 3.07
C GLY A 108 9.36 2.73 3.62
N ASN A 109 8.19 2.36 4.14
CA ASN A 109 7.90 1.00 4.62
C ASN A 109 6.43 0.62 4.35
N PRO A 110 6.13 -0.70 4.33
CA PRO A 110 4.76 -1.19 4.39
C PRO A 110 4.11 -0.89 5.75
N LEU A 111 2.92 -0.29 5.73
CA LEU A 111 2.11 -0.01 6.92
C LEU A 111 0.73 -0.66 6.79
N ARG A 112 0.17 -1.11 7.91
CA ARG A 112 -1.25 -1.51 7.97
C ARG A 112 -2.14 -0.26 8.00
N LEU A 113 -3.36 -0.36 7.48
CA LEU A 113 -4.31 0.77 7.52
C LEU A 113 -4.68 1.22 8.94
N ASP A 114 -4.60 0.33 9.92
CA ASP A 114 -4.83 0.63 11.33
C ASP A 114 -3.61 1.25 12.05
N SER A 115 -2.49 1.48 11.34
CA SER A 115 -1.30 2.11 11.89
C SER A 115 -1.58 3.52 12.40
N SER A 116 -1.00 3.88 13.55
CA SER A 116 -1.03 5.26 14.07
C SER A 116 -0.35 6.27 13.15
N ASP A 117 0.56 5.81 12.29
CA ASP A 117 1.31 6.66 11.35
C ASP A 117 0.47 7.15 10.17
N LEU A 118 -0.68 6.49 9.91
CA LEU A 118 -1.62 6.88 8.85
C LEU A 118 -2.74 7.78 9.37
N LYS A 119 -2.61 8.34 10.56
CA LYS A 119 -3.56 9.31 11.10
C LYS A 119 -3.37 10.68 10.43
N ASN A 120 -4.46 11.44 10.35
CA ASN A 120 -4.47 12.83 9.87
C ASN A 120 -3.86 13.00 8.47
N PRO A 121 -4.44 12.37 7.42
CA PRO A 121 -3.98 12.60 6.05
C PRO A 121 -4.04 14.08 5.70
N ARG A 122 -3.02 14.54 4.99
CA ARG A 122 -2.86 15.91 4.51
C ARG A 122 -3.16 16.00 3.02
N PRO A 123 -3.62 17.16 2.54
CA PRO A 123 -3.85 17.39 1.12
C PRO A 123 -2.51 17.38 0.35
N LYS A 124 -2.57 17.19 -0.97
CA LYS A 124 -1.37 17.04 -1.82
C LYS A 124 -0.50 18.29 -1.85
N GLU A 125 -1.10 19.46 -1.63
CA GLU A 125 -0.45 20.77 -1.63
C GLU A 125 0.53 20.94 -0.46
N GLU A 126 0.34 20.18 0.62
CA GLU A 126 1.24 20.18 1.78
C GLU A 126 2.47 19.28 1.58
N LEU A 127 2.50 18.45 0.52
CA LEU A 127 3.56 17.47 0.32
C LEU A 127 4.95 18.12 0.36
N PHE A 128 5.75 17.70 1.33
CA PHE A 128 7.13 18.11 1.45
C PHE A 128 8.08 17.12 0.78
N ILE A 129 9.03 17.65 0.01
CA ILE A 129 10.16 16.91 -0.55
C ILE A 129 11.42 17.72 -0.23
N ASP A 130 12.42 17.10 0.41
CA ASP A 130 13.70 17.76 0.70
C ASP A 130 14.37 18.22 -0.62
N SER A 131 14.67 19.52 -0.71
CA SER A 131 15.22 20.16 -1.90
C SER A 131 16.59 19.62 -2.33
N LYS A 132 17.32 18.95 -1.42
CA LYS A 132 18.55 18.22 -1.78
C LYS A 132 18.30 17.13 -2.83
N TYR A 133 17.06 16.66 -2.95
CA TYR A 133 16.66 15.57 -3.83
C TYR A 133 15.65 15.97 -4.90
N THR A 134 15.22 17.23 -4.95
CA THR A 134 14.29 17.72 -5.98
C THR A 134 14.96 17.85 -7.36
N ASN A 135 16.29 18.06 -7.42
CA ASN A 135 17.05 18.29 -8.65
C ASN A 135 17.80 17.05 -9.18
N ARG A 136 17.44 15.84 -8.73
CA ARG A 136 18.07 14.58 -9.19
C ARG A 136 17.27 13.84 -10.26
N TRP A 137 16.42 14.57 -11.01
CA TRP A 137 15.62 14.06 -12.11
C TRP A 137 15.76 15.01 -13.30
#